data_AF-A0A8S2UY67-F1
#
_entry.id   AF-A0A8S2UY67-F1
#
_cell.length_a   1.000
_cell.length_b   1.000
_cell.length_c   1.000
_cell.angle_alpha   90.00
_cell.angle_beta   90.00
_cell.angle_gamma   90.00
#
_symmetry.space_group_name_H-M   'P 1'
#
loop_
_entity.id
_entity.type
_entity.pdbx_description
1 polymer ?
#
loop_
_entity_poly.entity_id
_entity_poly.type
_entity_poly.pdbx_seq_one_letter_code
_entity_poly.pdbx_strand_id
1 'polypeptide(L)'
;WDLIGYTNFTLAQAPVNTTSRECMYRDFRNPDGTLTVFFWKLLALRLFFVILFEHIVFLLCRLTDAIIDDIPESLSIKIRREKYLAKRALQDSSKLNQIIEETDEECESRSKFMNFFRPSRSKTAAATSNDIRRTH
;
A
#
# COMPACT_ATOMS: atom_id res chain seq x y z
N TRP A 1 1.66 -47.81 -10.71
CA TRP A 1 2.89 -47.33 -10.06
C TRP A 1 3.52 -48.54 -9.41
N ASP A 2 4.55 -49.10 -10.03
CA ASP A 2 5.10 -50.40 -9.63
C ASP A 2 6.27 -50.18 -8.67
N LEU A 3 6.13 -50.62 -7.42
CA LEU A 3 7.16 -50.52 -6.38
C LEU A 3 8.13 -51.72 -6.41
N ILE A 4 8.05 -52.56 -7.44
CA ILE A 4 8.91 -53.73 -7.64
C ILE A 4 10.35 -53.24 -7.79
N GLY A 5 11.16 -53.48 -6.76
CA GLY A 5 12.58 -53.10 -6.71
C GLY A 5 12.95 -52.05 -5.65
N TYR A 6 11.99 -51.37 -5.01
CA TYR A 6 12.30 -50.34 -4.00
C TYR A 6 13.16 -50.86 -2.82
N THR A 7 12.91 -52.10 -2.42
CA THR A 7 13.67 -52.79 -1.37
C THR A 7 15.09 -53.16 -1.82
N ASN A 8 15.33 -53.40 -3.11
CA ASN A 8 16.68 -53.67 -3.65
C ASN A 8 17.58 -52.42 -3.63
N PHE A 9 17.00 -51.22 -3.67
CA PHE A 9 17.77 -49.97 -3.60
C PHE A 9 17.98 -49.47 -2.15
N THR A 10 17.19 -49.96 -1.20
CA THR A 10 17.17 -49.44 0.18
C THR A 10 17.90 -50.36 1.16
N LEU A 11 18.25 -51.58 0.77
CA LEU A 11 18.98 -52.54 1.61
C LEU A 11 20.41 -52.73 1.08
N ALA A 12 21.39 -52.76 1.98
CA ALA A 12 22.77 -53.13 1.67
C ALA A 12 23.02 -54.60 1.99
N GLN A 13 23.85 -55.25 1.18
CA GLN A 13 24.21 -56.66 1.34
C GLN A 13 25.45 -56.81 2.22
N ALA A 14 25.37 -57.72 3.20
CA ALA A 14 26.50 -58.03 4.05
C ALA A 14 27.65 -58.69 3.24
N PRO A 15 28.93 -58.41 3.59
CA PRO A 15 30.08 -58.97 2.89
C PRO A 15 30.12 -60.51 3.00
N VAL A 16 30.64 -61.17 1.96
CA VAL A 16 30.51 -62.63 1.67
C VAL A 16 31.23 -63.59 2.65
N ASN A 17 31.57 -63.15 3.85
CA ASN A 17 32.43 -63.85 4.80
C ASN A 17 32.01 -63.70 6.27
N THR A 18 30.93 -62.98 6.57
CA THR A 18 30.46 -62.73 7.94
C THR A 18 29.24 -63.57 8.33
N THR A 19 28.48 -64.11 7.38
CA THR A 19 27.24 -64.86 7.66
C THR A 19 27.06 -66.03 6.69
N SER A 20 26.46 -67.13 7.16
CA SER A 20 26.20 -68.36 6.37
C SER A 20 25.13 -68.21 5.28
N ARG A 21 24.37 -67.10 5.29
CA ARG A 21 23.33 -66.76 4.32
C ARG A 21 23.48 -65.29 3.94
N GLU A 22 23.03 -64.93 2.74
CA GLU A 22 22.96 -63.53 2.30
C GLU A 22 22.00 -62.77 3.21
N CYS A 23 22.55 -61.89 4.05
CA CYS A 23 21.79 -61.04 4.96
C CYS A 23 21.79 -59.61 4.42
N MET A 24 20.59 -59.07 4.26
CA MET A 24 20.35 -57.70 3.84
C MET A 24 19.99 -56.87 5.07
N TYR A 25 20.71 -55.77 5.29
CA TYR A 25 20.48 -54.90 6.44
C TYR A 25 20.26 -53.46 5.99
N ARG A 26 19.52 -52.71 6.80
CA ARG A 26 19.11 -51.34 6.48
C ARG A 26 20.26 -50.38 6.78
N ASP A 27 21.25 -50.39 5.90
CA ASP A 27 22.42 -49.51 5.95
C ASP A 27 22.60 -48.88 4.59
N PHE A 28 22.90 -47.58 4.58
CA PHE A 28 23.03 -46.79 3.36
C PHE A 28 24.50 -46.72 2.90
N ARG A 29 25.28 -47.76 3.20
CA ARG A 29 26.70 -47.84 2.87
C ARG A 29 26.87 -48.71 1.64
N ASN A 30 27.63 -48.21 0.67
CA ASN A 30 28.10 -49.02 -0.43
C ASN A 30 28.99 -50.17 0.10
N PRO A 31 28.99 -51.35 -0.55
CA PRO A 31 29.83 -52.49 -0.17
C PRO A 31 31.35 -52.19 -0.19
N ASP A 32 31.75 -51.11 -0.88
CA ASP A 32 33.11 -50.61 -1.06
C ASP A 32 33.55 -49.54 -0.03
N GLY A 33 32.73 -49.25 0.99
CA GLY A 33 33.12 -48.35 2.10
C GLY A 33 33.13 -46.86 1.76
N THR A 34 32.71 -46.49 0.54
CA THR A 34 32.56 -45.10 0.10
C THR A 34 31.16 -44.57 0.45
N LEU A 35 31.05 -43.27 0.80
CA LEU A 35 29.74 -42.64 1.02
C LEU A 35 28.96 -42.61 -0.31
N THR A 36 27.83 -43.32 -0.37
CA THR A 36 26.99 -43.40 -1.56
C THR A 36 26.49 -42.01 -1.98
N VAL A 37 26.55 -41.70 -3.28
CA VAL A 37 25.95 -40.47 -3.85
C VAL A 37 24.47 -40.36 -3.48
N PHE A 38 23.76 -41.48 -3.33
CA PHE A 38 22.39 -41.53 -2.80
C PHE A 38 22.25 -40.89 -1.42
N PHE A 39 23.17 -41.11 -0.48
CA PHE A 39 23.12 -40.48 0.83
C PHE A 39 23.10 -38.95 0.70
N TRP A 40 24.00 -38.40 -0.12
CA TRP A 40 24.05 -36.97 -0.41
C TRP A 40 22.79 -36.46 -1.10
N LYS A 41 22.19 -37.23 -2.01
CA LYS A 41 20.92 -36.87 -2.67
C LYS A 41 19.72 -36.90 -1.70
N LEU A 42 19.64 -37.88 -0.82
CA LEU A 42 18.60 -37.96 0.21
C LEU A 42 18.74 -36.81 1.22
N LEU A 43 19.99 -36.52 1.62
CA LEU A 43 20.29 -35.39 2.49
C LEU A 43 19.89 -34.07 1.82
N ALA A 44 20.28 -33.86 0.55
CA ALA A 44 19.91 -32.68 -0.22
C ALA A 44 18.39 -32.55 -0.37
N LEU A 45 17.66 -33.63 -0.65
CA LEU A 45 16.20 -33.63 -0.75
C LEU A 45 15.54 -33.27 0.60
N ARG A 46 16.06 -33.80 1.71
CA ARG A 46 15.55 -33.50 3.05
C ARG A 46 15.76 -32.04 3.43
N LEU A 47 16.95 -31.49 3.13
CA LEU A 47 17.25 -30.08 3.33
C LEU A 47 16.38 -29.21 2.44
N PHE A 48 16.27 -29.55 1.15
CA PHE A 48 15.44 -28.83 0.20
C PHE A 48 13.97 -28.79 0.61
N PHE A 49 13.43 -29.91 1.11
CA PHE A 49 12.06 -29.96 1.61
C PHE A 49 11.83 -28.98 2.77
N VAL A 50 12.78 -28.91 3.72
CA VAL A 50 12.70 -27.98 4.85
C VAL A 50 12.77 -26.53 4.36
N ILE A 51 13.73 -26.22 3.48
CA ILE A 51 13.90 -24.87 2.92
C ILE A 51 12.67 -24.46 2.11
N LEU A 52 12.16 -25.31 1.23
CA LEU A 52 10.96 -25.01 0.45
C LEU A 52 9.75 -24.77 1.34
N PHE A 53 9.53 -25.61 2.34
CA PHE A 53 8.41 -25.46 3.25
C PHE A 53 8.49 -24.13 4.01
N GLU A 54 9.68 -23.77 4.50
CA GLU A 54 9.92 -22.47 5.12
C GLU A 54 9.60 -21.31 4.16
N HIS A 55 10.06 -21.38 2.91
CA HIS A 55 9.78 -20.36 1.91
C HIS A 55 8.28 -20.28 1.57
N ILE A 56 7.58 -21.40 1.46
CA ILE A 56 6.14 -21.43 1.18
C ILE A 56 5.37 -20.80 2.33
N VAL A 57 5.65 -21.19 3.58
CA VAL A 57 4.98 -20.61 4.76
C VAL A 57 5.27 -19.12 4.84
N PHE A 58 6.53 -18.72 4.63
CA PHE A 58 6.93 -17.32 4.62
C PHE A 58 6.24 -16.52 3.52
N LEU A 59 6.13 -17.08 2.31
CA LEU A 59 5.39 -16.47 1.21
C LEU A 59 3.92 -16.35 1.53
N LEU A 60 3.29 -17.37 2.11
CA LEU A 60 1.87 -17.31 2.48
C LEU A 60 1.61 -16.27 3.58
N CYS A 61 2.48 -16.17 4.58
CA CYS A 61 2.41 -15.11 5.59
C CYS A 61 2.59 -13.73 4.94
N ARG A 62 3.64 -13.54 4.12
CA ARG A 62 3.87 -12.32 3.35
C ARG A 62 2.70 -11.95 2.43
N LEU A 63 2.09 -12.93 1.79
CA LEU A 63 0.92 -12.74 0.91
C LEU A 63 -0.31 -12.39 1.73
N THR A 64 -0.52 -13.03 2.88
CA THR A 64 -1.64 -12.73 3.77
C THR A 64 -1.51 -11.32 4.35
N ASP A 65 -0.31 -10.97 4.82
CA ASP A 65 0.00 -9.63 5.31
C ASP A 65 -0.09 -8.60 4.18
N ALA A 66 0.36 -8.92 2.95
CA ALA A 66 0.19 -8.05 1.79
C ALA A 66 -1.28 -7.89 1.38
N ILE A 67 -2.10 -8.94 1.47
CA ILE A 67 -3.55 -8.85 1.21
C ILE A 67 -4.24 -8.01 2.29
N ILE A 68 -3.73 -8.04 3.53
CA ILE A 68 -4.25 -7.22 4.65
C ILE A 68 -3.76 -5.76 4.58
N ASP A 69 -2.54 -5.51 4.11
CA ASP A 69 -1.96 -4.17 3.90
C ASP A 69 -2.21 -3.60 2.49
N ASP A 70 -2.79 -4.36 1.57
CA ASP A 70 -3.39 -3.85 0.35
C ASP A 70 -4.67 -3.10 0.75
N ILE A 71 -4.42 -1.88 1.22
CA ILE A 71 -5.34 -0.76 1.33
C ILE A 71 -6.53 -0.98 0.40
N PRO A 72 -7.73 -1.22 0.96
CA PRO A 72 -8.87 -1.63 0.18
C PRO A 72 -9.09 -0.61 -0.94
N GLU A 73 -9.25 -1.10 -2.18
CA GLU A 73 -9.38 -0.33 -3.42
C GLU A 73 -10.36 0.86 -3.33
N SER A 74 -11.31 0.81 -2.38
CA SER A 74 -12.23 1.90 -2.03
C SER A 74 -11.58 3.16 -1.43
N LEU A 75 -10.38 3.07 -0.84
CA LEU A 75 -9.62 4.21 -0.33
C LEU A 75 -8.86 4.95 -1.43
N SER A 76 -8.48 4.27 -2.52
CA SER A 76 -7.88 4.95 -3.68
C SER A 76 -8.86 5.93 -4.32
N ILE A 77 -10.16 5.58 -4.36
CA ILE A 77 -11.24 6.42 -4.86
C ILE A 77 -11.46 7.64 -3.94
N LYS A 78 -11.48 7.44 -2.61
CA LYS A 78 -11.63 8.55 -1.63
C LYS A 78 -10.40 9.47 -1.60
N ILE A 79 -9.18 8.93 -1.60
CA ILE A 79 -7.95 9.73 -1.60
C ILE A 79 -7.80 10.52 -2.91
N ARG A 80 -8.17 9.94 -4.05
CA ARG A 80 -8.17 10.66 -5.33
C ARG A 80 -9.24 11.76 -5.36
N ARG A 81 -10.39 11.54 -4.72
CA ARG A 81 -11.44 12.55 -4.55
C ARG A 81 -11.00 13.70 -3.63
N GLU A 82 -10.39 13.43 -2.49
CA GLU A 82 -9.89 14.47 -1.58
C GLU A 82 -8.76 15.28 -2.20
N LYS A 83 -7.81 14.62 -2.89
CA LYS A 83 -6.76 15.31 -3.66
C LYS A 83 -7.33 16.14 -4.81
N TYR A 84 -8.39 15.68 -5.46
CA TYR A 84 -9.08 16.43 -6.51
C TYR A 84 -9.81 17.67 -5.94
N LEU A 85 -10.50 17.52 -4.81
CA LEU A 85 -11.16 18.62 -4.10
C LEU A 85 -10.15 19.68 -3.62
N ALA A 86 -9.03 19.26 -3.02
CA ALA A 86 -7.98 20.18 -2.57
C ALA A 86 -7.37 20.97 -3.73
N LYS A 87 -7.09 20.31 -4.87
CA LYS A 87 -6.57 21.00 -6.08
C LYS A 87 -7.57 21.97 -6.67
N ARG A 88 -8.86 21.62 -6.68
CA ARG A 88 -9.92 22.50 -7.19
C ARG A 88 -10.10 23.74 -6.31
N ALA A 89 -10.10 23.57 -4.99
CA ALA A 89 -10.21 24.69 -4.05
C ALA A 89 -9.08 25.72 -4.22
N LEU A 90 -7.83 25.25 -4.40
CA LEU A 90 -6.69 26.14 -4.66
C LEU A 90 -6.80 26.91 -5.99
N GLN A 91 -7.34 26.26 -7.03
CA GLN A 91 -7.53 26.90 -8.33
C GLN A 91 -8.71 27.88 -8.34
N ASP A 92 -9.78 27.59 -7.60
CA ASP A 92 -10.91 28.50 -7.49
C ASP A 92 -10.51 29.74 -6.68
N SER A 93 -9.72 29.62 -5.60
CA SER A 93 -9.23 30.78 -4.85
C SER A 93 -8.32 31.70 -5.67
N SER A 94 -7.48 31.16 -6.56
CA SER A 94 -6.60 31.99 -7.40
C SER A 94 -7.36 32.73 -8.49
N LYS A 95 -8.36 32.08 -9.11
CA LYS A 95 -9.26 32.74 -10.07
C LYS A 95 -10.12 33.81 -9.40
N LEU A 96 -10.66 33.50 -8.20
CA LEU A 96 -11.45 34.45 -7.43
C LEU A 96 -10.60 35.69 -7.08
N ASN A 97 -9.35 35.50 -6.65
CA ASN A 97 -8.45 36.62 -6.37
C ASN A 97 -8.17 37.49 -7.61
N GLN A 98 -7.96 36.90 -8.79
CA GLN A 98 -7.77 37.67 -10.03
C GLN A 98 -9.04 38.44 -10.43
N ILE A 99 -10.22 37.82 -10.26
CA ILE A 99 -11.50 38.48 -10.51
C ILE A 99 -11.74 39.61 -9.50
N ILE A 100 -11.36 39.43 -8.23
CA ILE A 100 -11.42 40.49 -7.22
C ILE A 100 -10.50 41.64 -7.63
N GLU A 101 -9.26 41.38 -8.06
CA GLU A 101 -8.36 42.44 -8.54
C GLU A 101 -8.93 43.20 -9.76
N GLU A 102 -9.50 42.50 -10.75
CA GLU A 102 -10.15 43.15 -11.91
C GLU A 102 -11.43 43.92 -11.50
N THR A 103 -12.24 43.37 -10.60
CA THR A 103 -13.48 44.00 -10.15
C THR A 103 -13.26 45.15 -9.17
N ASP A 104 -12.17 45.14 -8.40
CA ASP A 104 -11.78 46.25 -7.53
C ASP A 104 -11.35 47.48 -8.38
N GLU A 105 -10.64 47.26 -9.50
CA GLU A 105 -10.31 48.33 -10.45
C GLU A 105 -11.56 48.88 -11.18
N GLU A 106 -12.48 47.99 -11.58
CA GLU A 106 -13.73 48.39 -12.24
C GLU A 106 -14.70 49.09 -11.28
N CYS A 107 -14.77 48.64 -10.01
CA CYS A 107 -15.60 49.23 -8.97
C CYS A 107 -15.08 50.61 -8.55
N GLU A 108 -13.76 50.78 -8.45
CA GLU A 108 -13.17 52.09 -8.19
C GLU A 108 -13.44 53.07 -9.35
N SER A 109 -13.35 52.59 -10.59
CA SER A 109 -13.64 53.38 -11.79
C SER A 109 -15.12 53.75 -11.89
N ARG A 110 -16.05 52.81 -11.61
CA ARG A 110 -17.49 53.07 -11.54
C ARG A 110 -17.86 53.97 -10.37
N SER A 111 -17.19 53.85 -9.22
CA SER A 111 -17.37 54.74 -8.07
C SER A 111 -16.92 56.17 -8.42
N LYS A 112 -15.75 56.34 -9.05
CA LYS A 112 -15.29 57.63 -9.58
C LYS A 112 -16.26 58.19 -10.62
N PHE A 113 -16.77 57.37 -11.53
CA PHE A 113 -17.77 57.78 -12.52
C PHE A 113 -19.11 58.19 -11.90
N MET A 114 -19.62 57.42 -10.92
CA MET A 114 -20.84 57.77 -10.19
C MET A 114 -20.66 59.04 -9.36
N ASN A 115 -19.50 59.22 -8.74
CA ASN A 115 -19.15 60.45 -8.03
C ASN A 115 -18.96 61.63 -8.98
N PHE A 116 -18.48 61.38 -10.21
CA PHE A 116 -18.30 62.39 -11.24
C PHE A 116 -19.63 62.84 -11.86
N PHE A 117 -20.57 61.93 -12.10
CA PHE A 117 -21.92 62.25 -12.56
C PHE A 117 -22.85 62.77 -11.46
N ARG A 118 -22.42 62.77 -10.19
CA ARG A 118 -23.22 63.27 -9.07
C ARG A 118 -23.37 64.80 -9.20
N PRO A 119 -24.57 65.32 -9.53
CA PRO A 119 -24.76 66.76 -9.62
C PRO A 119 -24.68 67.33 -8.19
N SER A 120 -23.84 68.34 -8.00
CA SER A 120 -23.71 69.06 -6.74
C SER A 120 -25.01 69.84 -6.48
N ARG A 121 -25.85 69.33 -5.58
CA ARG A 121 -26.96 70.10 -5.00
C ARG A 121 -26.55 70.54 -3.60
N SER A 122 -26.09 71.77 -3.50
CA SER A 122 -25.71 72.41 -2.24
C SER A 122 -26.92 72.94 -1.46
N LYS A 123 -26.94 72.61 -0.16
CA LYS A 123 -27.41 73.38 1.02
C LYS A 123 -28.90 73.76 1.12
N THR A 124 -29.54 73.37 2.22
CA THR A 124 -30.16 74.29 3.23
C THR A 124 -30.81 73.52 4.40
N ALA A 125 -30.91 74.22 5.52
CA ALA A 125 -31.22 73.75 6.87
C ALA A 125 -32.67 73.29 7.11
N ALA A 126 -32.88 72.47 8.14
CA ALA A 126 -33.92 72.69 9.15
C ALA A 126 -33.64 71.80 10.37
N ALA A 127 -33.49 72.45 11.51
CA ALA A 127 -33.47 71.85 12.83
C ALA A 127 -34.87 71.36 13.22
N THR A 128 -34.95 70.29 14.03
CA THR A 128 -35.89 70.05 15.14
C THR A 128 -35.57 68.68 15.72
N SER A 129 -34.87 68.62 16.85
CA SER A 129 -35.46 68.39 18.18
C SER A 129 -36.24 67.08 18.28
N ASN A 130 -35.67 66.10 18.98
CA ASN A 130 -36.27 65.54 20.19
C ASN A 130 -35.25 64.68 20.94
N ASP A 131 -34.57 65.34 21.87
CA ASP A 131 -34.19 64.80 23.16
C ASP A 131 -35.48 64.43 23.91
N ILE A 132 -35.67 63.16 24.30
CA ILE A 132 -36.56 62.71 25.40
C ILE A 132 -36.12 61.29 25.83
N ARG A 133 -35.55 61.25 27.04
CA ARG A 133 -35.72 60.22 28.08
C ARG A 133 -34.78 59.00 28.10
N ARG A 134 -33.58 59.31 28.59
CA ARG A 134 -32.91 58.65 29.73
C ARG A 134 -33.91 58.40 30.89
N THR A 135 -33.71 57.33 31.65
CA THR A 135 -34.36 56.89 32.91
C THR A 135 -35.66 56.09 32.81
N HIS A 136 -35.53 54.76 32.94
CA HIS A 136 -36.10 54.01 34.05
C HIS A 136 -35.24 52.78 34.33
#